data_AF-A0A536T0C5-F1
#
_entry.id   AF-A0A536T0C5-F1
#
_cell.length_a   1.000
_cell.length_b   1.000
_cell.length_c   1.000
_cell.angle_alpha   90.00
_cell.angle_beta   90.00
_cell.angle_gamma   90.00
#
_symmetry.space_group_name_H-M   'P 1'
#
loop_
_entity.id
_entity.type
_entity.pdbx_description
1 polymer ?
#
loop_
_entity_poly.entity_id
_entity_poly.type
_entity_poly.pdbx_seq_one_letter_code
_entity_poly.pdbx_strand_id
1 'polypeptide(L)'
;MFSSKLAWIVLFVSANCAAANVQLPGGSLTIPGTSTTGVSFTYTGTLTQNDTIAFTQAGNPCLQTAGTGYCTNGAGVLTVAATVGVTPVGGSSSFAGPSGVIPAGTWTYGSLLMSISGVGTIQVFPTNASNGLGSATPPASLTLPTTTLAGLGFAAFSQANPTISFIVADTFFGDNGGQFVLNQAVVPAVPTVVPTLGEWGLIGL
;
A
#
# COMPACT_ATOMS: atom_id res chain seq x y z
N MET A 1 -66.90 -10.38 -8.50
CA MET A 1 -65.65 -10.76 -7.79
C MET A 1 -64.58 -11.05 -8.82
N PHE A 2 -63.66 -10.12 -9.10
CA PHE A 2 -62.35 -10.43 -9.67
C PHE A 2 -61.35 -9.46 -9.07
N SER A 3 -60.38 -10.01 -8.34
CA SER A 3 -59.38 -9.31 -7.54
C SER A 3 -58.17 -9.01 -8.42
N SER A 4 -57.92 -7.72 -8.67
CA SER A 4 -56.74 -7.24 -9.39
C SER A 4 -55.52 -7.33 -8.47
N LYS A 5 -54.67 -8.34 -8.65
CA LYS A 5 -53.40 -8.45 -7.94
C LYS A 5 -52.38 -7.53 -8.63
N LEU A 6 -52.09 -6.38 -8.01
CA LEU A 6 -50.93 -5.57 -8.36
C LEU A 6 -49.65 -6.37 -8.04
N ALA A 7 -48.91 -6.78 -9.06
CA ALA A 7 -47.57 -7.33 -8.91
C ALA A 7 -46.59 -6.18 -8.64
N TRP A 8 -45.99 -6.17 -7.45
CA TRP A 8 -44.89 -5.26 -7.11
C TRP A 8 -43.59 -5.84 -7.68
N ILE A 9 -43.07 -5.24 -8.74
CA ILE A 9 -41.74 -5.55 -9.26
C ILE A 9 -40.72 -4.83 -8.36
N VAL A 10 -40.06 -5.58 -7.49
CA VAL A 10 -38.93 -5.09 -6.69
C VAL A 10 -37.70 -5.05 -7.59
N LEU A 11 -37.25 -3.84 -7.94
CA LEU A 11 -35.96 -3.64 -8.61
C LEU A 11 -34.84 -3.86 -7.59
N PHE A 12 -34.20 -5.02 -7.61
CA PHE A 12 -32.93 -5.23 -6.91
C PHE A 12 -31.83 -4.54 -7.72
N VAL A 13 -31.51 -3.29 -7.35
CA VAL A 13 -30.25 -2.69 -7.79
C VAL A 13 -29.14 -3.37 -7.00
N SER A 14 -28.56 -4.43 -7.57
CA SER A 14 -27.29 -4.95 -7.09
C SER A 14 -26.24 -3.89 -7.43
N ALA A 15 -25.97 -2.98 -6.49
CA ALA A 15 -24.76 -2.20 -6.52
C ALA A 15 -23.61 -3.22 -6.45
N ASN A 16 -23.03 -3.55 -7.60
CA ASN A 16 -21.70 -4.13 -7.64
C ASN A 16 -20.79 -3.10 -6.96
N CYS A 17 -20.59 -3.26 -5.66
CA CYS A 17 -19.64 -2.48 -4.89
C CYS A 17 -18.25 -2.93 -5.39
N ALA A 18 -17.86 -2.44 -6.56
CA ALA A 18 -16.54 -2.66 -7.08
C ALA A 18 -15.59 -2.00 -6.10
N ALA A 19 -14.73 -2.80 -5.47
CA ALA A 19 -13.64 -2.30 -4.65
C ALA A 19 -12.88 -1.23 -5.43
N ALA A 20 -12.80 -0.01 -4.88
CA ALA A 20 -12.08 1.06 -5.53
C ALA A 20 -10.58 0.77 -5.51
N ASN A 21 -9.85 1.28 -6.50
CA ASN A 21 -8.39 1.22 -6.48
C ASN A 21 -7.83 2.57 -6.00
N VAL A 22 -7.07 2.55 -4.93
CA VAL A 22 -6.33 3.70 -4.41
C VAL A 22 -5.32 4.15 -5.47
N GLN A 23 -5.50 5.38 -5.95
CA GLN A 23 -4.60 6.02 -6.91
C GLN A 23 -3.56 6.86 -6.17
N LEU A 24 -2.28 6.67 -6.52
CA LEU A 24 -1.21 7.57 -6.13
C LEU A 24 -1.39 8.91 -6.86
N PRO A 25 -1.36 10.05 -6.15
CA PRO A 25 -1.41 11.38 -6.79
C PRO A 25 -0.33 11.53 -7.85
N GLY A 26 -0.72 11.92 -9.07
CA GLY A 26 0.21 12.05 -10.20
C GLY A 26 0.80 10.73 -10.72
N GLY A 27 0.30 9.58 -10.24
CA GLY A 27 0.76 8.25 -10.64
C GLY A 27 2.10 7.81 -10.05
N SER A 28 2.77 8.66 -9.27
CA SER A 28 4.04 8.34 -8.63
C SER A 28 4.25 9.13 -7.34
N LEU A 29 4.83 8.51 -6.32
CA LEU A 29 5.24 9.15 -5.07
C LEU A 29 6.72 8.90 -4.80
N THR A 30 7.46 9.95 -4.44
CA THR A 30 8.85 9.83 -3.97
C THR A 30 8.89 10.00 -2.46
N ILE A 31 9.26 8.96 -1.71
CA ILE A 31 9.32 8.96 -0.25
C ILE A 31 10.78 9.09 0.19
N PRO A 32 11.22 10.26 0.70
CA PRO A 32 12.60 10.47 1.11
C PRO A 32 12.93 9.67 2.37
N GLY A 33 14.11 9.03 2.40
CA GLY A 33 14.60 8.32 3.59
C GLY A 33 14.88 9.25 4.79
N THR A 34 15.09 10.53 4.53
CA THR A 34 15.33 11.58 5.53
C THR A 34 14.05 12.19 6.11
N SER A 35 12.88 11.86 5.57
CA SER A 35 11.63 12.51 5.96
C SER A 35 11.07 11.93 7.25
N THR A 36 10.96 12.78 8.28
CA THR A 36 10.30 12.43 9.55
C THR A 36 8.77 12.45 9.46
N THR A 37 8.20 12.79 8.30
CA THR A 37 6.73 12.80 8.10
C THR A 37 6.30 11.92 6.93
N GLY A 38 7.26 11.39 6.16
CA GLY A 38 6.99 10.63 4.94
C GLY A 38 6.36 11.48 3.85
N VAL A 39 5.46 10.86 3.07
CA VAL A 39 4.62 11.49 2.04
C VAL A 39 3.19 11.06 2.28
N SER A 40 2.25 12.00 2.17
CA SER A 40 0.84 11.73 2.41
C SER A 40 -0.08 12.38 1.40
N PHE A 41 -1.28 11.82 1.27
CA PHE A 41 -2.36 12.39 0.48
C PHE A 41 -3.70 11.99 1.06
N THR A 42 -4.73 12.78 0.77
CA THR A 42 -6.11 12.50 1.19
C THR A 42 -6.78 11.62 0.14
N TYR A 43 -7.27 10.46 0.56
CA TYR A 43 -8.21 9.68 -0.24
C TYR A 43 -9.56 10.40 -0.25
N THR A 44 -10.20 10.57 -1.41
CA THR A 44 -11.52 11.21 -1.49
C THR A 44 -12.60 10.14 -1.57
N GLY A 45 -13.56 10.18 -0.65
CA GLY A 45 -14.61 9.19 -0.50
C GLY A 45 -14.43 8.28 0.71
N THR A 46 -15.18 7.18 0.76
CA THR A 46 -15.07 6.19 1.84
C THR A 46 -14.06 5.13 1.45
N LEU A 47 -13.01 4.98 2.24
CA LEU A 47 -12.03 3.90 2.12
C LEU A 47 -12.42 2.75 3.05
N THR A 48 -12.30 1.53 2.55
CA THR A 48 -12.61 0.29 3.26
C THR A 48 -11.48 -0.72 3.09
N GLN A 49 -11.48 -1.77 3.91
CA GLN A 49 -10.49 -2.86 3.80
C GLN A 49 -10.58 -3.64 2.47
N ASN A 50 -11.69 -3.53 1.76
CA ASN A 50 -11.90 -4.23 0.48
C ASN A 50 -11.30 -3.45 -0.70
N ASP A 51 -11.04 -2.15 -0.54
CA ASP A 51 -10.39 -1.35 -1.58
C ASP A 51 -8.98 -1.88 -1.84
N THR A 52 -8.49 -1.66 -3.05
CA THR A 52 -7.22 -2.23 -3.54
C THR A 52 -6.18 -1.15 -3.77
N ILE A 53 -4.92 -1.55 -3.74
CA ILE A 53 -3.79 -0.72 -4.14
C ILE A 53 -2.78 -1.58 -4.91
N ALA A 54 -2.06 -0.97 -5.85
CA ALA A 54 -1.06 -1.64 -6.68
C ALA A 54 0.03 -0.65 -7.12
N PHE A 55 1.29 -1.01 -6.93
CA PHE A 55 2.41 -0.18 -7.38
C PHE A 55 3.71 -1.00 -7.45
N THR A 56 4.69 -0.47 -8.15
CA THR A 56 6.08 -0.92 -8.05
C THR A 56 6.87 0.08 -7.23
N GLN A 57 7.58 -0.42 -6.22
CA GLN A 57 8.58 0.31 -5.47
C GLN A 57 9.94 0.15 -6.16
N ALA A 58 10.58 1.27 -6.47
CA ALA A 58 11.97 1.38 -6.91
C ALA A 58 12.76 2.31 -5.97
N GLY A 59 14.08 2.40 -6.16
CA GLY A 59 14.98 3.15 -5.28
C GLY A 59 15.22 2.44 -3.94
N ASN A 60 16.29 2.81 -3.26
CA ASN A 60 16.64 2.24 -1.96
C ASN A 60 17.08 3.38 -1.03
N PRO A 61 16.36 3.63 0.08
CA PRO A 61 16.88 4.49 1.13
C PRO A 61 18.09 3.81 1.76
N CYS A 62 19.06 4.63 2.13
CA CYS A 62 20.24 4.20 2.86
C CYS A 62 20.17 4.81 4.25
N LEU A 63 20.30 3.97 5.28
CA LEU A 63 20.26 4.37 6.68
C LEU A 63 21.68 4.48 7.21
N GLN A 64 21.93 5.31 8.22
CA GLN A 64 23.28 5.47 8.83
C GLN A 64 24.38 5.91 7.85
N THR A 65 24.04 6.77 6.90
CA THR A 65 24.93 7.26 5.82
C THR A 65 26.15 8.04 6.33
N ALA A 66 26.13 8.58 7.54
CA ALA A 66 27.26 9.25 8.17
C ALA A 66 28.38 8.30 8.65
N GLY A 67 28.26 6.99 8.41
CA GLY A 67 29.31 6.03 8.71
C GLY A 67 29.08 4.67 8.07
N THR A 68 28.31 3.82 8.73
CA THR A 68 28.28 2.37 8.50
C THR A 68 27.10 1.92 7.66
N GLY A 69 26.69 2.84 6.78
CA GLY A 69 25.37 2.84 6.19
C GLY A 69 25.08 1.59 5.36
N TYR A 70 23.80 1.27 5.32
CA TYR A 70 23.26 0.17 4.54
C TYR A 70 22.05 0.67 3.78
N CYS A 71 21.79 0.10 2.61
CA CYS A 71 20.61 0.43 1.81
C CYS A 71 19.65 -0.75 1.83
N THR A 72 18.35 -0.45 1.78
CA THR A 72 17.31 -1.47 1.89
C THR A 72 16.30 -1.38 0.76
N ASN A 73 15.67 -2.50 0.39
CA ASN A 73 14.46 -2.47 -0.43
C ASN A 73 13.21 -2.22 0.44
N GLY A 74 12.03 -2.12 -0.19
CA GLY A 74 10.77 -1.83 0.50
C GLY A 74 10.35 -2.84 1.58
N ALA A 75 10.99 -4.01 1.66
CA ALA A 75 10.79 -4.98 2.73
C ALA A 75 11.77 -4.83 3.91
N GLY A 76 12.69 -3.86 3.85
CA GLY A 76 13.75 -3.70 4.86
C GLY A 76 14.88 -4.74 4.74
N VAL A 77 15.00 -5.39 3.58
CA VAL A 77 16.12 -6.30 3.29
C VAL A 77 17.28 -5.49 2.75
N LEU A 78 18.48 -5.72 3.30
CA LEU A 78 19.70 -5.01 2.92
C LEU A 78 20.11 -5.35 1.48
N THR A 79 20.06 -4.36 0.58
CA THR A 79 20.61 -4.44 -0.78
C THR A 79 22.08 -4.02 -0.83
N VAL A 80 22.54 -3.28 0.18
CA VAL A 80 23.94 -2.96 0.45
C VAL A 80 24.23 -3.33 1.90
N ALA A 81 25.30 -4.07 2.16
CA ALA A 81 25.66 -4.51 3.50
C ALA A 81 25.95 -3.33 4.43
N ALA A 82 25.63 -3.50 5.71
CA ALA A 82 26.05 -2.55 6.74
C ALA A 82 27.54 -2.71 7.02
N THR A 83 28.26 -1.60 7.11
CA THR A 83 29.71 -1.63 7.40
C THR A 83 30.00 -1.94 8.87
N VAL A 84 29.00 -1.79 9.77
CA VAL A 84 29.06 -2.14 11.20
C VAL A 84 27.82 -2.94 11.58
N GLY A 85 28.01 -3.90 12.51
CA GLY A 85 26.95 -4.82 12.93
C GLY A 85 26.82 -6.07 12.05
N VAL A 86 27.79 -6.32 11.15
CA VAL A 86 27.99 -7.56 10.35
C VAL A 86 26.76 -8.11 9.62
N THR A 87 25.71 -7.31 9.42
CA THR A 87 24.53 -7.78 8.69
C THR A 87 24.84 -7.78 7.20
N PRO A 88 24.92 -8.96 6.55
CA PRO A 88 25.27 -9.04 5.15
C PRO A 88 24.12 -8.55 4.27
N VAL A 89 24.42 -8.36 2.98
CA VAL A 89 23.37 -8.25 1.94
C VAL A 89 22.41 -9.44 2.07
N GLY A 90 21.10 -9.17 1.95
CA GLY A 90 20.05 -10.15 2.19
C GLY A 90 19.65 -10.31 3.65
N GLY A 91 20.35 -9.67 4.58
CA GLY A 91 19.93 -9.59 5.98
C GLY A 91 18.83 -8.57 6.22
N SER A 92 18.33 -8.53 7.45
CA SER A 92 17.37 -7.54 7.94
C SER A 92 17.50 -7.41 9.45
N SER A 93 17.06 -6.27 10.02
CA SER A 93 16.93 -6.09 11.46
C SER A 93 15.64 -5.34 11.79
N SER A 94 15.16 -5.49 13.02
CA SER A 94 13.91 -4.90 13.50
C SER A 94 14.10 -4.01 14.71
N PHE A 95 13.16 -3.13 14.95
CA PHE A 95 13.02 -2.35 16.18
C PHE A 95 11.60 -2.40 16.71
N ALA A 96 11.47 -2.18 18.02
CA ALA A 96 10.18 -1.95 18.66
C ALA A 96 9.87 -0.46 18.65
N GLY A 97 8.69 -0.10 18.14
CA GLY A 97 8.12 1.23 18.29
C GLY A 97 7.35 1.39 19.61
N PRO A 98 6.89 2.62 19.93
CA PRO A 98 7.00 3.81 19.11
C PRO A 98 8.42 4.38 19.11
N SER A 99 8.83 4.98 18.00
CA SER A 99 10.09 5.72 17.90
C SER A 99 9.91 6.89 16.92
N GLY A 100 10.04 8.12 17.43
CA GLY A 100 9.69 9.31 16.67
C GLY A 100 8.24 9.24 16.16
N VAL A 101 8.08 9.26 14.83
CA VAL A 101 6.79 9.16 14.15
C VAL A 101 6.34 7.72 13.83
N ILE A 102 7.22 6.74 14.03
CA ILE A 102 6.89 5.35 13.81
C ILE A 102 6.02 4.86 14.98
N PRO A 103 4.81 4.31 14.73
CA PRO A 103 3.89 3.93 15.79
C PRO A 103 4.35 2.70 16.58
N ALA A 104 3.63 2.37 17.65
CA ALA A 104 3.86 1.14 18.41
C ALA A 104 3.71 -0.11 17.51
N GLY A 105 4.62 -1.07 17.68
CA GLY A 105 4.70 -2.27 16.85
C GLY A 105 6.14 -2.77 16.71
N THR A 106 6.33 -3.84 15.94
CA THR A 106 7.67 -4.30 15.54
C THR A 106 7.83 -4.02 14.05
N TRP A 107 8.86 -3.25 13.71
CA TRP A 107 9.09 -2.78 12.34
C TRP A 107 10.47 -3.18 11.85
N THR A 108 10.61 -3.46 10.56
CA THR A 108 11.91 -3.73 9.94
C THR A 108 12.54 -2.41 9.52
N TYR A 109 13.79 -2.16 9.90
CA TYR A 109 14.52 -0.97 9.47
C TYR A 109 14.56 -0.86 7.94
N GLY A 110 14.33 0.35 7.44
CA GLY A 110 14.33 0.67 6.02
C GLY A 110 13.10 0.20 5.25
N SER A 111 12.19 -0.56 5.86
CA SER A 111 10.98 -1.03 5.17
C SER A 111 10.01 0.11 4.84
N LEU A 112 9.19 -0.08 3.81
CA LEU A 112 8.13 0.84 3.44
C LEU A 112 6.91 0.59 4.34
N LEU A 113 6.54 1.59 5.13
CA LEU A 113 5.31 1.57 5.91
C LEU A 113 4.20 2.33 5.19
N MET A 114 2.98 1.84 5.36
CA MET A 114 1.76 2.52 4.93
C MET A 114 0.85 2.73 6.15
N SER A 115 0.40 3.95 6.35
CA SER A 115 -0.53 4.33 7.41
C SER A 115 -1.83 4.87 6.82
N ILE A 116 -2.95 4.53 7.44
CA ILE A 116 -4.26 5.11 7.15
C ILE A 116 -4.77 5.78 8.43
N SER A 117 -5.02 7.08 8.37
CA SER A 117 -5.48 7.86 9.52
C SER A 117 -6.76 7.28 10.13
N GLY A 118 -6.75 7.01 11.43
CA GLY A 118 -7.90 6.39 12.13
C GLY A 118 -8.06 4.88 11.92
N VAL A 119 -7.11 4.21 11.28
CA VAL A 119 -7.12 2.74 11.10
C VAL A 119 -5.87 2.09 11.68
N GLY A 120 -4.68 2.47 11.21
CA GLY A 120 -3.45 1.82 11.66
C GLY A 120 -2.30 1.98 10.66
N THR A 121 -1.24 1.22 10.89
CA THR A 121 -0.03 1.18 10.06
C THR A 121 0.36 -0.26 9.78
N ILE A 122 0.85 -0.53 8.57
CA ILE A 122 1.37 -1.83 8.15
C ILE A 122 2.73 -1.66 7.46
N GLN A 123 3.52 -2.74 7.41
CA GLN A 123 4.67 -2.85 6.53
C GLN A 123 4.18 -3.39 5.19
N VAL A 124 4.37 -2.65 4.09
CA VAL A 124 3.77 -2.95 2.78
C VAL A 124 4.28 -4.28 2.23
N PHE A 125 5.60 -4.48 2.28
CA PHE A 125 6.24 -5.69 1.79
C PHE A 125 6.75 -6.50 2.97
N PRO A 126 6.31 -7.75 3.19
CA PRO A 126 6.79 -8.56 4.30
C PRO A 126 8.29 -8.90 4.14
N THR A 127 9.03 -8.92 5.24
CA THR A 127 10.45 -9.31 5.26
C THR A 127 10.57 -10.83 5.11
N ASN A 128 10.67 -11.32 3.87
CA ASN A 128 10.69 -12.76 3.58
C ASN A 128 11.59 -13.09 2.37
N ALA A 129 11.73 -14.38 2.08
CA ALA A 129 12.61 -14.85 1.01
C ALA A 129 12.22 -14.32 -0.38
N SER A 130 10.91 -14.18 -0.67
CA SER A 130 10.47 -13.63 -1.97
C SER A 130 10.87 -12.16 -2.16
N ASN A 131 11.02 -11.42 -1.06
CA ASN A 131 11.48 -10.04 -1.07
C ASN A 131 13.00 -9.91 -0.81
N GLY A 132 13.73 -11.03 -0.86
CA GLY A 132 15.19 -11.07 -0.86
C GLY A 132 15.86 -11.46 0.46
N LEU A 133 15.10 -11.79 1.52
CA LEU A 133 15.69 -12.25 2.78
C LEU A 133 16.53 -13.51 2.54
N GLY A 134 17.79 -13.48 2.96
CA GLY A 134 18.78 -14.55 2.75
C GLY A 134 19.43 -14.58 1.37
N SER A 135 19.06 -13.67 0.45
CA SER A 135 19.67 -13.59 -0.88
C SER A 135 20.95 -12.74 -0.87
N ALA A 136 22.02 -13.23 -1.51
CA ALA A 136 23.20 -12.41 -1.77
C ALA A 136 22.95 -11.31 -2.84
N THR A 137 21.83 -11.39 -3.55
CA THR A 137 21.39 -10.39 -4.55
C THR A 137 19.89 -10.10 -4.38
N PRO A 138 19.47 -9.38 -3.34
CA PRO A 138 18.08 -9.03 -3.12
C PRO A 138 17.55 -8.17 -4.26
N PRO A 139 16.25 -8.24 -4.58
CA PRO A 139 15.65 -7.35 -5.56
C PRO A 139 15.79 -5.88 -5.13
N ALA A 140 16.28 -5.04 -6.04
CA ALA A 140 16.34 -3.59 -5.84
C ALA A 140 14.95 -2.92 -5.96
N SER A 141 14.00 -3.60 -6.60
CA SER A 141 12.61 -3.17 -6.76
C SER A 141 11.65 -4.27 -6.34
N LEU A 142 10.52 -3.88 -5.75
CA LEU A 142 9.45 -4.79 -5.34
C LEU A 142 8.13 -4.36 -5.98
N THR A 143 7.34 -5.33 -6.42
CA THR A 143 6.01 -5.06 -7.01
C THR A 143 4.93 -5.53 -6.06
N LEU A 144 4.03 -4.62 -5.70
CA LEU A 144 2.78 -4.92 -5.05
C LEU A 144 1.72 -5.14 -6.14
N PRO A 145 1.29 -6.38 -6.42
CA PRO A 145 0.17 -6.62 -7.32
C PRO A 145 -1.10 -6.00 -6.74
N THR A 146 -2.18 -5.94 -7.53
CA THR A 146 -3.49 -5.50 -7.03
C THR A 146 -3.89 -6.29 -5.79
N THR A 147 -3.80 -5.63 -4.64
CA THR A 147 -3.95 -6.23 -3.31
C THR A 147 -4.97 -5.42 -2.53
N THR A 148 -5.91 -6.08 -1.87
CA THR A 148 -6.86 -5.40 -0.97
C THR A 148 -6.13 -4.87 0.27
N LEU A 149 -6.65 -3.82 0.89
CA LEU A 149 -6.07 -3.31 2.15
C LEU A 149 -6.16 -4.36 3.27
N ALA A 150 -7.18 -5.21 3.27
CA ALA A 150 -7.24 -6.41 4.11
C ALA A 150 -6.09 -7.38 3.82
N GLY A 151 -5.75 -7.60 2.54
CA GLY A 151 -4.63 -8.44 2.10
C GLY A 151 -3.26 -7.89 2.51
N LEU A 152 -3.14 -6.57 2.70
CA LEU A 152 -1.97 -5.93 3.30
C LEU A 152 -1.89 -6.05 4.83
N GLY A 153 -2.97 -6.52 5.47
CA GLY A 153 -3.04 -6.73 6.91
C GLY A 153 -3.84 -5.69 7.70
N PHE A 154 -4.53 -4.74 7.04
CA PHE A 154 -5.49 -3.88 7.75
C PHE A 154 -6.72 -4.70 8.20
N ALA A 155 -7.16 -4.49 9.44
CA ALA A 155 -8.42 -5.05 9.94
C ALA A 155 -9.63 -4.47 9.17
N ALA A 156 -10.84 -4.96 9.41
CA ALA A 156 -12.05 -4.37 8.82
C ALA A 156 -12.22 -2.91 9.27
N PHE A 157 -12.47 -2.00 8.31
CA PHE A 157 -12.65 -0.58 8.60
C PHE A 157 -13.52 0.10 7.54
N SER A 158 -14.04 1.28 7.89
CA SER A 158 -14.70 2.19 6.95
C SER A 158 -14.38 3.61 7.40
N GLN A 159 -13.59 4.35 6.62
CA GLN A 159 -13.18 5.71 6.95
C GLN A 159 -13.52 6.68 5.84
N ALA A 160 -14.13 7.81 6.21
CA ALA A 160 -14.45 8.88 5.27
C ALA A 160 -13.26 9.83 5.12
N ASN A 161 -12.81 10.02 3.89
CA ASN A 161 -11.70 10.88 3.48
C ASN A 161 -10.41 10.72 4.31
N PRO A 162 -9.90 9.49 4.55
CA PRO A 162 -8.70 9.32 5.35
C PRO A 162 -7.45 9.86 4.64
N THR A 163 -6.47 10.25 5.43
CA THR A 163 -5.11 10.48 4.95
C THR A 163 -4.37 9.15 4.88
N ILE A 164 -3.80 8.87 3.71
CA ILE A 164 -2.88 7.76 3.48
C ILE A 164 -1.46 8.32 3.50
N SER A 165 -0.59 7.71 4.29
CA SER A 165 0.82 8.12 4.43
C SER A 165 1.76 6.97 4.14
N PHE A 166 2.89 7.27 3.52
CA PHE A 166 3.99 6.34 3.28
C PHE A 166 5.28 6.90 3.89
N ILE A 167 6.04 6.06 4.59
CA ILE A 167 7.29 6.46 5.24
C ILE A 167 8.29 5.30 5.24
N VAL A 168 9.59 5.63 5.28
CA VAL A 168 10.66 4.67 5.54
C VAL A 168 10.72 4.39 7.04
N ALA A 169 10.68 3.11 7.42
CA ALA A 169 10.77 2.70 8.83
C ALA A 169 12.17 2.94 9.39
N ASP A 170 12.31 3.89 10.30
CA ASP A 170 13.56 4.11 11.00
C ASP A 170 13.34 4.87 12.32
N THR A 171 14.35 4.84 13.19
CA THR A 171 14.35 5.52 14.48
C THR A 171 15.11 6.85 14.47
N PHE A 172 15.99 7.07 13.48
CA PHE A 172 16.82 8.26 13.41
C PHE A 172 17.05 8.74 11.96
N PHE A 173 16.10 9.51 11.44
CA PHE A 173 16.11 10.01 10.06
C PHE A 173 17.26 10.95 9.70
N GLY A 174 17.96 11.50 10.68
CA GLY A 174 19.00 12.52 10.48
C GLY A 174 20.27 12.00 9.81
N ASP A 175 20.50 10.68 9.81
CA ASP A 175 21.61 10.04 9.11
C ASP A 175 21.17 9.24 7.88
N ASN A 176 19.90 9.37 7.46
CA ASN A 176 19.41 8.67 6.28
C ASN A 176 19.76 9.42 4.98
N GLY A 177 19.64 8.72 3.87
CA GLY A 177 19.75 9.24 2.51
C GLY A 177 18.94 8.40 1.53
N GLY A 178 18.92 8.81 0.27
CA GLY A 178 18.14 8.13 -0.76
C GLY A 178 16.63 8.21 -0.53
N GLN A 179 15.89 7.38 -1.26
CA GLN A 179 14.42 7.43 -1.31
C GLN A 179 13.83 6.14 -1.86
N PHE A 180 12.55 5.92 -1.55
CA PHE A 180 11.69 5.07 -2.37
C PHE A 180 10.98 5.89 -3.43
N VAL A 181 10.70 5.25 -4.57
CA VAL A 181 9.83 5.78 -5.62
C VAL A 181 8.75 4.73 -5.87
N LEU A 182 7.49 5.07 -5.57
CA LEU A 182 6.33 4.24 -5.87
C LEU A 182 5.75 4.68 -7.20
N ASN A 183 5.66 3.78 -8.15
CA ASN A 183 5.00 4.01 -9.43
C ASN A 183 3.71 3.20 -9.48
N GLN A 184 2.58 3.89 -9.68
CA GLN A 184 1.26 3.28 -9.77
C GLN A 184 1.28 2.17 -10.83
N ALA A 185 0.79 0.99 -10.47
CA ALA A 185 0.58 -0.06 -11.47
C ALA A 185 -0.61 0.31 -12.34
N VAL A 186 -0.53 0.03 -13.65
CA VAL A 186 -1.65 0.23 -14.56
C VAL A 186 -2.83 -0.62 -14.07
N VAL A 187 -3.90 0.02 -13.61
CA VAL A 187 -5.11 -0.68 -13.20
C VAL A 187 -5.83 -1.13 -14.48
N PRO A 188 -6.14 -2.43 -14.65
CA PRO A 188 -6.97 -2.87 -15.76
C PRO A 188 -8.31 -2.12 -15.71
N ALA A 189 -8.72 -1.52 -16.82
CA ALA A 189 -10.01 -0.86 -16.90
C ALA A 189 -11.12 -1.87 -16.55
N VAL A 190 -12.01 -1.49 -15.64
CA VAL A 190 -13.24 -2.26 -15.41
C VAL A 190 -14.03 -2.21 -16.72
N PRO A 191 -14.41 -3.35 -17.33
CA PRO A 191 -15.23 -3.33 -18.53
C PRO A 191 -16.52 -2.57 -18.21
N THR A 192 -16.77 -1.50 -18.94
CA THR A 192 -18.07 -0.83 -18.91
C THR A 192 -19.10 -1.84 -19.37
N VAL A 193 -20.05 -2.20 -18.49
CA VAL A 193 -21.24 -2.95 -18.91
C VAL A 193 -22.01 -2.03 -19.84
N VAL A 194 -21.85 -2.21 -21.15
CA VAL A 194 -22.71 -1.59 -22.14
C VAL A 194 -24.06 -2.30 -22.01
N PRO A 195 -25.15 -1.61 -21.62
CA PRO A 195 -26.46 -2.23 -21.66
C PRO A 195 -26.74 -2.62 -23.11
N THR A 196 -26.81 -3.93 -23.35
CA THR A 196 -27.17 -4.44 -24.67
C THR A 196 -28.63 -4.09 -24.95
N LEU A 197 -28.97 -3.82 -26.22
CA LEU A 197 -30.27 -3.33 -26.68
C LEU A 197 -31.51 -4.14 -26.23
N GLY A 198 -31.33 -5.29 -25.56
CA GLY A 198 -32.42 -6.16 -25.09
C GLY A 198 -33.26 -5.60 -23.95
N GLU A 199 -32.80 -4.58 -23.22
CA GLU A 199 -33.56 -3.98 -22.11
C GLU A 199 -34.57 -2.89 -22.53
N TRP A 200 -34.53 -2.44 -23.78
CA TRP A 200 -35.54 -1.49 -24.30
C TRP A 200 -36.80 -2.17 -24.82
N GLY A 201 -36.80 -3.50 -24.97
CA GLY A 201 -37.94 -4.26 -25.53
C GLY A 201 -39.10 -4.52 -24.57
N LEU A 202 -38.95 -4.22 -23.27
CA LEU A 202 -39.95 -4.55 -22.24
C LEU A 202 -40.71 -3.33 -21.68
N ILE A 203 -40.46 -2.13 -22.19
CA ILE A 203 -41.20 -0.90 -21.82
C ILE A 203 -42.35 -0.61 -22.80
N GLY A 204 -42.48 -1.38 -23.88
CA GLY A 204 -43.55 -1.21 -24.85
C GLY A 204 -44.12 -2.53 -25.33
N LEU A 205 -45.05 -3.10 -24.56
CA LEU A 205 -46.19 -3.93 -25.01
C LEU A 205 -47.20 -4.08 -23.87
#